data_AF-E1YKA7-F1
#
_entry.id   AF-E1YKA7-F1
#
_cell.length_a   1.000
_cell.length_b   1.000
_cell.length_c   1.000
_cell.angle_alpha   90.00
_cell.angle_beta   90.00
_cell.angle_gamma   90.00
#
_symmetry.space_group_name_H-M   'P 1'
#
loop_
_entity.id
_entity.type
_entity.pdbx_description
1 polymer ?
#
loop_
_entity_poly.entity_id
_entity_poly.type
_entity_poly.pdbx_seq_one_letter_code
_entity_poly.pdbx_strand_id
1 'polypeptide(L)'
;MRFTEPWLCDGKKRLCRLCRYASSEFLKPLKARGIKISMDSKGRALDNIFVERLWRSVKYEEVYISEYRTAKEAFSSLKKYFVFYNNCRFHQALNYKTPAEVHYQRT
;
A
#
# COMPACT_ATOMS: atom_id res chain seq x y z
N MET A 1 -23.48 9.35 42.40
CA MET A 1 -22.39 10.31 42.06
C MET A 1 -21.19 10.06 42.96
N ARG A 2 -20.14 9.42 42.43
CA ARG A 2 -18.73 9.57 42.82
C ARG A 2 -17.91 8.75 41.83
N PHE A 3 -17.17 9.45 40.98
CA PHE A 3 -16.18 8.92 40.07
C PHE A 3 -14.94 8.51 40.88
N THR A 4 -14.48 7.27 40.75
CA THR A 4 -13.11 6.88 41.07
C THR A 4 -12.66 5.84 40.05
N GLU A 5 -11.76 6.25 39.17
CA GLU A 5 -11.04 5.41 38.20
C GLU A 5 -10.19 4.35 38.93
N PRO A 6 -9.90 3.23 38.24
CA PRO A 6 -8.48 2.91 38.05
C PRO A 6 -8.21 2.19 36.73
N TRP A 7 -7.66 2.90 35.73
CA TRP A 7 -6.97 2.25 34.61
C TRP A 7 -5.67 3.00 34.29
N LEU A 8 -4.66 2.75 35.12
CA LEU A 8 -3.27 2.87 34.70
C LEU A 8 -2.96 1.70 33.75
N CYS A 9 -2.68 2.01 32.48
CA CYS A 9 -1.82 1.18 31.63
C CYS A 9 -1.21 2.06 30.52
N ASP A 10 -0.04 2.59 30.84
CA ASP A 10 1.15 2.54 29.98
C ASP A 10 1.17 3.35 28.67
N GLY A 11 1.60 4.62 28.78
CA GLY A 11 2.86 5.07 28.17
C GLY A 11 3.09 5.04 26.65
N LYS A 12 2.16 4.59 25.79
CA LYS A 12 2.38 4.57 24.32
C LYS A 12 1.16 5.05 23.54
N LYS A 13 0.97 6.37 23.46
CA LYS A 13 0.17 6.98 22.37
C LYS A 13 0.94 6.87 21.04
N ARG A 14 1.05 5.66 20.51
CA ARG A 14 1.59 5.41 19.16
C ARG A 14 0.48 5.59 18.14
N LEU A 15 0.40 6.79 17.59
CA LEU A 15 -0.49 7.10 16.48
C LEU A 15 0.31 7.63 15.28
N CYS A 16 0.56 6.75 14.32
CA CYS A 16 0.65 7.18 12.93
C CYS A 16 -0.79 7.14 12.38
N ARG A 17 -1.52 8.26 12.53
CA ARG A 17 -2.96 8.34 12.26
C ARG A 17 -3.21 8.81 10.83
N LEU A 18 -3.23 7.89 9.87
CA LEU A 18 -4.19 8.04 8.77
C LEU A 18 -5.55 7.60 9.34
N CYS A 19 -6.36 8.54 9.80
CA CYS A 19 -7.57 8.29 10.61
C CYS A 19 -8.59 7.34 9.95
N ARG A 20 -8.53 7.18 8.62
CA ARG A 20 -9.42 6.28 7.86
C ARG A 20 -9.11 4.80 8.08
N TYR A 21 -7.83 4.42 8.10
CA TYR A 21 -7.40 3.02 8.23
C TYR A 21 -7.35 2.53 9.69
N ALA A 22 -7.36 3.47 10.64
CA ALA A 22 -7.47 3.18 12.07
C ALA A 22 -8.93 3.19 12.59
N SER A 23 -9.92 3.41 11.71
CA SER A 23 -11.33 3.40 12.10
C SER A 23 -11.80 1.99 12.46
N SER A 24 -12.65 1.88 13.49
CA SER A 24 -13.24 0.61 13.91
C SER A 24 -13.99 -0.09 12.78
N GLU A 25 -14.68 0.68 11.93
CA GLU A 25 -15.40 0.18 10.75
C GLU A 25 -14.48 -0.51 9.73
N PHE A 26 -13.24 -0.03 9.57
CA PHE A 26 -12.26 -0.66 8.69
C PHE A 26 -11.64 -1.92 9.32
N LEU A 27 -11.42 -1.93 10.63
CA LEU A 27 -10.75 -3.04 11.33
C LEU A 27 -11.66 -4.25 11.60
N LYS A 28 -12.96 -4.05 11.78
CA LYS A 28 -13.96 -5.11 12.02
C LYS A 28 -13.93 -6.24 10.96
N PRO A 29 -14.06 -5.95 9.65
CA PRO A 29 -14.08 -7.00 8.62
C PRO A 29 -12.73 -7.69 8.41
N LEU A 30 -11.63 -7.04 8.78
CA LEU A 30 -10.28 -7.59 8.68
C LEU A 30 -10.00 -8.58 9.82
N LYS A 31 -10.39 -8.23 11.05
CA LYS A 31 -10.31 -9.13 12.21
C LYS A 31 -11.21 -10.37 12.03
N ALA A 32 -12.39 -10.19 11.46
CA ALA A 32 -13.32 -11.29 11.18
C ALA A 32 -12.72 -12.34 10.21
N ARG A 33 -11.80 -11.93 9.33
CA ARG A 33 -11.10 -12.81 8.39
C ARG A 33 -9.75 -13.33 8.92
N GLY A 34 -9.42 -13.07 10.18
CA GLY A 34 -8.16 -13.49 10.78
C GLY A 34 -6.92 -12.79 10.20
N ILE A 35 -7.08 -11.67 9.49
CA ILE A 35 -5.98 -10.96 8.86
C ILE A 35 -5.19 -10.22 9.95
N LYS A 36 -3.88 -10.50 10.05
CA LYS A 36 -2.99 -9.83 11.01
C LYS A 36 -2.75 -8.38 10.57
N ILE A 37 -3.32 -7.43 11.31
CA ILE A 37 -3.18 -6.00 11.03
C ILE A 37 -1.94 -5.47 11.75
N SER A 38 -0.85 -5.29 11.03
CA SER A 38 0.29 -4.50 11.50
C SER A 38 0.11 -3.06 11.05
N MET A 39 -0.10 -2.15 11.99
CA MET A 39 -0.13 -0.72 11.69
C MET A 39 1.25 -0.15 11.97
N ASP A 40 1.87 0.40 10.93
CA ASP A 40 3.25 0.88 10.99
C ASP A 40 3.35 2.17 11.83
N SER A 41 4.40 2.26 12.62
CA SER A 41 4.77 3.52 13.27
C SER A 41 5.33 4.50 12.24
N LYS A 42 5.08 5.80 12.46
CA LYS A 42 5.63 6.92 11.68
C LYS A 42 7.16 6.74 11.58
N GLY A 43 7.70 6.56 10.36
CA GLY A 43 9.15 6.51 10.14
C GLY A 43 9.74 5.22 9.56
N ARG A 44 8.94 4.19 9.24
CA ARG A 44 9.43 3.07 8.40
C ARG A 44 9.42 3.44 6.93
N ALA A 45 10.37 4.29 6.53
CA ALA A 45 10.51 4.72 5.13
C ALA A 45 10.73 3.51 4.20
N LEU A 46 11.42 2.46 4.67
CA LEU A 46 11.80 1.29 3.88
C LEU A 46 10.60 0.53 3.29
N ASP A 47 9.52 0.38 4.06
CA ASP A 47 8.30 -0.29 3.58
C ASP A 47 7.58 0.55 2.52
N ASN A 48 7.67 1.89 2.62
CA ASN A 48 7.10 2.80 1.64
C ASN A 48 7.99 2.98 0.40
N ILE A 49 9.30 2.73 0.47
CA ILE A 49 10.23 2.90 -0.66
C ILE A 49 9.79 2.08 -1.87
N PHE A 50 9.26 0.87 -1.68
CA PHE A 50 8.78 0.05 -2.79
C PHE A 50 7.58 0.69 -3.50
N VAL A 51 6.63 1.20 -2.71
CA VAL A 51 5.44 1.88 -3.21
C VAL A 51 5.82 3.20 -3.88
N GLU A 52 6.71 3.98 -3.27
CA GLU A 52 7.21 5.24 -3.84
C GLU A 52 7.95 5.02 -5.15
N ARG A 53 8.80 3.99 -5.24
CA ARG A 53 9.52 3.64 -6.47
C ARG A 53 8.55 3.24 -7.58
N LEU A 54 7.53 2.44 -7.27
CA LEU A 54 6.47 2.08 -8.21
C LEU A 54 5.77 3.34 -8.74
N TRP A 55 5.31 4.21 -7.84
CA TRP A 55 4.61 5.45 -8.24
C TRP A 55 5.49 6.41 -9.02
N ARG A 56 6.80 6.44 -8.76
CA ARG A 56 7.74 7.20 -9.57
C ARG A 56 7.74 6.67 -11.00
N SER A 57 7.91 5.36 -11.21
CA SER A 57 7.87 4.78 -12.56
C SER A 57 6.54 5.05 -13.27
N VAL A 58 5.41 4.85 -12.60
CA VAL A 58 4.08 5.12 -13.18
C VAL A 58 3.95 6.58 -13.63
N LYS A 59 4.41 7.54 -12.82
CA LYS A 59 4.30 8.95 -13.16
C LYS A 59 5.14 9.33 -14.38
N TYR A 60 6.38 8.88 -14.42
CA TYR A 60 7.31 9.25 -15.49
C TYR A 60 7.03 8.52 -16.81
N GLU A 61 6.65 7.26 -16.75
CA GLU A 61 6.49 6.42 -17.94
C GLU A 61 5.09 6.48 -18.53
N GLU A 62 4.07 6.74 -17.70
CA GLU A 62 2.67 6.75 -18.15
C GLU A 62 2.05 8.15 -18.00
N VAL A 63 2.01 8.71 -16.79
CA VAL A 63 1.19 9.91 -16.50
C VAL A 63 1.74 11.19 -17.12
N TYR A 64 3.06 11.38 -17.18
CA TYR A 64 3.66 12.60 -17.73
C TYR A 64 3.77 12.58 -19.25
N ILE A 65 3.71 11.40 -19.88
CA ILE A 65 3.76 11.24 -21.33
C ILE A 65 2.34 11.21 -21.92
N SER A 66 1.35 10.79 -21.13
CA SER A 66 -0.03 10.64 -21.59
C SER A 66 -0.87 11.87 -21.33
N GLU A 67 -1.54 12.38 -22.36
CA GLU A 67 -2.58 13.39 -22.24
C GLU A 67 -3.95 12.71 -22.09
N TYR A 68 -4.48 12.67 -20.86
CA TYR A 68 -5.80 12.09 -20.61
C TYR A 68 -6.90 13.12 -20.83
N ARG A 69 -7.89 12.77 -21.66
CA ARG A 69 -9.08 13.61 -21.88
C ARG A 69 -10.20 13.29 -20.89
N THR A 70 -10.24 12.05 -20.39
CA THR A 70 -11.23 11.61 -19.39
C THR A 70 -10.66 10.67 -18.33
N ALA A 71 -11.28 10.64 -17.15
CA ALA A 71 -10.88 9.74 -16.07
C ALA A 71 -10.98 8.25 -16.46
N LYS A 72 -11.94 7.88 -17.31
CA LYS A 72 -12.11 6.51 -17.81
C LYS A 72 -10.93 6.07 -18.70
N GLU A 73 -10.42 7.00 -19.51
CA GLU A 73 -9.24 6.79 -20.35
C GLU A 73 -8.00 6.60 -19.49
N ALA A 74 -7.78 7.47 -18.50
CA ALA A 74 -6.69 7.34 -17.53
C ALA A 74 -6.73 5.99 -16.80
N PHE A 75 -7.91 5.56 -16.34
CA PHE A 75 -8.05 4.25 -15.69
C PHE A 75 -7.71 3.09 -16.63
N SER A 76 -8.13 3.17 -17.89
CA SER A 76 -7.87 2.12 -18.88
C SER A 76 -6.39 2.04 -19.27
N SER A 77 -5.72 3.19 -19.40
CA SER A 77 -4.29 3.24 -19.71
C SER A 77 -3.46 2.76 -18.52
N LEU A 78 -3.76 3.22 -17.30
CA LEU A 78 -3.13 2.72 -16.07
C LEU A 78 -3.30 1.21 -15.92
N LYS A 79 -4.48 0.66 -16.22
CA LYS A 79 -4.70 -0.79 -16.20
C LYS A 79 -3.77 -1.52 -17.18
N LYS A 80 -3.61 -1.00 -18.40
CA LYS A 80 -2.68 -1.56 -19.40
C LYS A 80 -1.23 -1.47 -18.92
N TYR A 81 -0.85 -0.31 -18.37
CA TYR A 81 0.48 -0.10 -17.81
C TYR A 81 0.80 -1.10 -16.69
N PHE A 82 -0.13 -1.35 -15.75
CA PHE A 82 0.09 -2.34 -14.69
C PHE A 82 0.22 -3.78 -15.21
N VAL A 83 -0.52 -4.15 -16.26
CA VAL A 83 -0.36 -5.46 -16.92
C VAL A 83 1.03 -5.58 -17.54
N PHE A 84 1.50 -4.53 -18.22
CA PHE A 84 2.86 -4.47 -18.78
C PHE A 84 3.93 -4.53 -17.68
N TYR A 85 3.78 -3.74 -16.61
CA TYR A 85 4.71 -3.68 -15.49
C TYR A 85 4.88 -5.04 -14.80
N ASN A 86 3.79 -5.77 -14.59
CA ASN A 86 3.84 -7.05 -13.89
C ASN A 86 4.37 -8.21 -14.74
N ASN A 87 4.13 -8.20 -16.06
CA ASN A 87 4.41 -9.35 -16.93
C ASN A 87 5.59 -9.16 -17.90
N CYS A 88 6.01 -7.93 -18.16
CA CYS A 88 7.01 -7.65 -19.20
C CYS A 88 8.24 -6.91 -18.66
N ARG A 89 8.14 -6.23 -17.51
CA ARG A 89 9.25 -5.45 -16.98
C ARG A 89 10.20 -6.31 -16.17
N PHE A 90 11.44 -6.43 -16.66
CA PHE A 90 12.52 -7.06 -15.91
C PHE A 90 13.07 -6.10 -14.86
N HIS A 91 13.22 -6.60 -13.64
CA HIS A 91 13.86 -5.85 -12.56
C HIS A 91 15.21 -6.49 -12.20
N GLN A 92 16.28 -5.69 -12.25
CA GLN A 92 17.61 -6.15 -11.84
C GLN A 92 17.62 -6.64 -10.38
N ALA A 93 16.87 -5.97 -9.50
CA ALA A 93 16.70 -6.38 -8.10
C ALA A 93 15.99 -7.74 -7.92
N LEU A 94 15.34 -8.25 -8.97
CA LEU A 94 14.65 -9.54 -8.99
C LEU A 94 15.40 -10.57 -9.87
N ASN A 95 16.71 -10.42 -10.06
CA ASN A 95 17.51 -11.25 -10.96
C ASN A 95 16.98 -11.29 -12.39
N TYR A 96 16.54 -10.13 -12.91
CA TYR A 96 15.92 -10.02 -14.24
C TYR A 96 14.69 -10.90 -14.43
N LYS A 97 13.96 -11.17 -13.35
CA LYS A 97 12.61 -11.76 -13.41
C LYS A 97 11.55 -10.67 -13.40
N THR A 98 10.38 -11.02 -13.90
CA THR A 98 9.19 -10.18 -13.83
C THR A 98 8.55 -10.27 -12.44
N PRO A 99 7.84 -9.23 -11.97
CA PRO A 99 7.14 -9.29 -10.69
C PRO A 99 6.13 -10.45 -10.61
N ALA A 100 5.45 -10.76 -11.71
CA ALA A 100 4.53 -11.89 -11.78
C ALA A 100 5.25 -13.22 -11.53
N GLU A 101 6.39 -13.47 -12.20
CA GLU A 101 7.16 -14.71 -12.01
C GLU A 101 7.60 -14.90 -10.56
N VAL A 102 8.11 -13.85 -9.91
CA VAL A 102 8.54 -13.94 -8.50
C VAL A 102 7.37 -14.18 -7.55
N HIS A 103 6.19 -13.61 -7.86
CA HIS A 103 5.00 -13.79 -7.03
C HIS A 103 4.40 -15.20 -7.18
N TYR A 104 4.27 -15.70 -8.42
CA TYR A 104 3.68 -17.01 -8.68
C TYR A 104 4.64 -18.18 -8.38
N GLN A 105 5.96 -17.98 -8.46
CA GLN A 105 6.97 -19.00 -8.06
C GLN A 105 7.03 -19.24 -6.55
N ARG A 106 6.37 -18.41 -5.73
CA ARG A 106 6.43 -18.47 -4.26
C ARG A 106 5.32 -19.30 -3.61
N THR A 107 4.65 -20.14 -4.39
CA THR A 107 3.62 -21.09 -3.92
C THR A 107 4.25 -22.45 -3.68
#